data_AF-A0A949B076-F1
#
_entry.id   AF-A0A949B076-F1
#
_cell.length_a   1.000
_cell.length_b   1.000
_cell.length_c   1.000
_cell.angle_alpha   90.00
_cell.angle_beta   90.00
_cell.angle_gamma   90.00
#
_symmetry.space_group_name_H-M   'P 1'
#
loop_
_entity.id
_entity.type
_entity.pdbx_description
1 polymer ?
#
loop_
_entity_poly.entity_id
_entity_poly.type
_entity_poly.pdbx_seq_one_letter_code
_entity_poly.pdbx_strand_id
1 'polypeptide(L)'
;KMLISSFKICPALALVDPMLTKSMSPGLTAATGLDALSHSIEAYVSVRSEPFTNALAIHSIALIGKYIRKAVSNGDNLEARDKMMAGSLLAGVAQKAGCGAIHTIAHALSAHTNIHHGIACALLLPTVSGFNLSSCPDRYSDIAHALGKPITGSTEQDAFQAVSALKELLIDLKVPSLSKTGIEESMIPTIAESAANDRAGMRANPCKIERVGIEKILMNSYSLLDS
;
A
#
# COMPACT_ATOMS: atom_id res chain seq x y z
N LYS A 1 -7.36 18.33 -0.27
CA LYS A 1 -6.38 18.44 -1.40
C LYS A 1 -7.18 18.52 -2.71
N MET A 2 -6.76 19.31 -3.70
CA MET A 2 -7.36 19.36 -5.05
C MET A 2 -6.54 18.48 -6.01
N LEU A 3 -7.18 17.69 -6.87
CA LEU A 3 -6.52 16.83 -7.85
C LEU A 3 -6.45 17.52 -9.23
N ILE A 4 -5.23 17.67 -9.77
CA ILE A 4 -4.99 18.15 -11.13
C ILE A 4 -4.52 16.95 -11.95
N SER A 5 -5.29 16.55 -12.97
CA SER A 5 -4.96 15.43 -13.85
C SER A 5 -4.89 15.89 -15.30
N SER A 6 -3.69 15.82 -15.90
CA SER A 6 -3.45 16.17 -17.30
C SER A 6 -2.18 15.51 -17.80
N PHE A 7 -2.12 15.10 -19.07
CA PHE A 7 -0.86 14.65 -19.67
C PHE A 7 0.22 15.76 -19.64
N LYS A 8 -0.19 17.04 -19.56
CA LYS A 8 0.70 18.20 -19.54
C LYS A 8 1.50 18.35 -18.23
N ILE A 9 1.09 17.69 -17.15
CA ILE A 9 1.85 17.68 -15.89
C ILE A 9 2.86 16.51 -15.84
N CYS A 10 2.91 15.67 -16.86
CA CYS A 10 3.93 14.63 -16.96
C CYS A 10 5.31 15.28 -17.15
N PRO A 11 6.30 14.98 -16.29
CA PRO A 11 7.64 15.54 -16.44
C PRO A 11 8.28 15.02 -17.73
N ALA A 12 9.06 15.88 -18.41
CA ALA A 12 9.82 15.50 -19.61
C ALA A 12 11.01 14.59 -19.28
N LEU A 13 11.52 14.66 -18.05
CA LEU A 13 12.65 13.88 -17.55
C LEU A 13 12.43 13.57 -16.07
N ALA A 14 12.68 12.33 -15.67
CA ALA A 14 12.75 11.90 -14.27
C ALA A 14 14.17 11.44 -13.96
N LEU A 15 14.83 12.06 -12.98
CA LEU A 15 16.13 11.62 -12.47
C LEU A 15 15.91 10.73 -11.26
N VAL A 16 16.30 9.46 -11.39
CA VAL A 16 16.02 8.40 -10.43
C VAL A 16 17.37 7.88 -9.92
N ASP A 17 17.99 8.64 -9.02
CA ASP A 17 19.32 8.35 -8.46
C ASP A 17 19.23 7.91 -6.98
N PRO A 18 19.57 6.64 -6.65
CA PRO A 18 19.46 6.13 -5.28
C PRO A 18 20.38 6.86 -4.29
N MET A 19 21.45 7.51 -4.74
CA MET A 19 22.34 8.30 -3.89
C MET A 19 21.60 9.44 -3.20
N LEU A 20 20.58 10.00 -3.85
CA LEU A 20 19.77 11.11 -3.32
C LEU A 20 18.79 10.67 -2.23
N THR A 21 18.65 9.37 -1.97
CA THR A 21 17.75 8.83 -0.93
C THR A 21 18.46 8.42 0.35
N LYS A 22 19.79 8.46 0.38
CA LYS A 22 20.59 8.03 1.54
C LYS A 22 20.28 8.81 2.82
N SER A 23 19.92 10.09 2.68
CA SER A 23 19.59 11.00 3.79
C SER A 23 18.22 10.74 4.42
N MET A 24 17.38 9.88 3.82
CA MET A 24 16.09 9.54 4.39
C MET A 24 16.26 8.77 5.69
N SER A 25 15.57 9.23 6.74
CA SER A 25 15.52 8.50 8.01
C SER A 25 14.89 7.11 7.82
N PRO A 26 15.14 6.16 8.75
CA PRO A 26 14.50 4.84 8.72
C PRO A 26 12.97 4.94 8.63
N GLY A 27 12.35 5.82 9.42
CA GLY A 27 10.90 6.02 9.42
C GLY A 27 10.37 6.56 8.09
N LEU A 28 11.06 7.52 7.47
CA LEU A 28 10.67 8.04 6.16
C LEU A 28 10.87 6.99 5.06
N THR A 29 11.91 6.18 5.15
CA THR A 29 12.18 5.06 4.23
C THR A 29 11.09 3.99 4.33
N ALA A 30 10.65 3.64 5.53
CA ALA A 30 9.54 2.73 5.74
C ALA A 30 8.23 3.30 5.18
N ALA A 31 7.89 4.53 5.54
CA ALA A 31 6.65 5.17 5.12
C ALA A 31 6.51 5.25 3.58
N THR A 32 7.55 5.74 2.90
CA THR A 32 7.53 5.88 1.43
C THR A 32 7.65 4.54 0.71
N GLY A 33 8.39 3.57 1.26
CA GLY A 33 8.46 2.22 0.71
C GLY A 33 7.13 1.46 0.80
N LEU A 34 6.40 1.60 1.91
CA LEU A 34 5.07 1.01 2.09
C LEU A 34 4.01 1.70 1.23
N ASP A 35 4.14 3.00 0.97
CA ASP A 35 3.33 3.72 0.00
C ASP A 35 3.51 3.16 -1.41
N ALA A 36 4.76 2.97 -1.85
CA ALA A 36 5.08 2.32 -3.12
C ALA A 36 4.56 0.87 -3.20
N LEU A 37 4.63 0.12 -2.10
CA LEU A 37 4.05 -1.23 -2.02
C LEU A 37 2.52 -1.17 -2.20
N SER A 38 1.87 -0.20 -1.57
CA SER A 38 0.42 0.03 -1.67
C SER A 38 0.00 0.37 -3.10
N HIS A 39 0.74 1.27 -3.77
CA HIS A 39 0.53 1.55 -5.20
C HIS A 39 0.57 0.28 -6.05
N SER A 40 1.58 -0.57 -5.81
CA SER A 40 1.79 -1.77 -6.62
C SER A 40 0.70 -2.81 -6.37
N ILE A 41 0.33 -3.06 -5.12
CA ILE A 41 -0.72 -4.01 -4.76
C ILE A 41 -2.06 -3.56 -5.33
N GLU A 42 -2.44 -2.29 -5.14
CA GLU A 42 -3.71 -1.79 -5.65
C GLU A 42 -3.77 -1.78 -7.18
N ALA A 43 -2.67 -1.43 -7.85
CA ALA A 43 -2.58 -1.53 -9.30
C ALA A 43 -2.72 -2.98 -9.78
N TYR A 44 -2.12 -3.94 -9.08
CA TYR A 44 -2.17 -5.36 -9.45
C TYR A 44 -3.56 -5.97 -9.29
N VAL A 45 -4.29 -5.60 -8.24
CA VAL A 45 -5.65 -6.13 -7.98
C VAL A 45 -6.74 -5.27 -8.61
N SER A 46 -6.38 -4.17 -9.28
CA SER A 46 -7.36 -3.25 -9.86
C SER A 46 -8.21 -3.91 -10.96
N VAL A 47 -9.48 -3.50 -11.03
CA VAL A 47 -10.38 -3.83 -12.15
C VAL A 47 -9.94 -3.20 -13.48
N ARG A 48 -9.00 -2.25 -13.45
CA ARG A 48 -8.41 -1.61 -14.65
C ARG A 48 -7.00 -2.11 -14.95
N SER A 49 -6.58 -3.18 -14.28
CA SER A 49 -5.25 -3.74 -14.49
C SER A 49 -5.11 -4.35 -15.88
N GLU A 50 -3.97 -4.11 -16.52
CA GLU A 50 -3.62 -4.64 -17.85
C GLU A 50 -2.32 -5.47 -17.75
N PRO A 51 -2.03 -6.36 -18.73
CA PRO A 51 -0.80 -7.17 -18.70
C PRO A 51 0.48 -6.36 -18.46
N PHE A 52 0.56 -5.16 -19.04
CA PHE A 52 1.67 -4.24 -18.84
C PHE A 52 1.77 -3.76 -17.39
N THR A 53 0.68 -3.24 -16.80
CA THR A 53 0.70 -2.77 -15.40
C THR A 53 0.91 -3.93 -14.43
N ASN A 54 0.40 -5.12 -14.74
CA ASN A 54 0.58 -6.32 -13.93
C ASN A 54 2.05 -6.71 -13.81
N ALA A 55 2.78 -6.74 -14.94
CA ALA A 55 4.20 -7.08 -14.96
C ALA A 55 5.03 -6.10 -14.11
N LEU A 56 4.73 -4.81 -14.19
CA LEU A 56 5.41 -3.78 -13.40
C LEU A 56 5.06 -3.90 -11.90
N ALA A 57 3.77 -4.05 -11.59
CA ALA A 57 3.27 -4.11 -10.22
C ALA A 57 3.82 -5.34 -9.47
N ILE A 58 3.75 -6.54 -10.05
CA ILE A 58 4.20 -7.75 -9.36
C ILE A 58 5.72 -7.74 -9.15
N HIS A 59 6.49 -7.21 -10.12
CA HIS A 59 7.93 -7.07 -9.96
C HIS A 59 8.29 -6.02 -8.90
N SER A 60 7.54 -4.91 -8.85
CA SER A 60 7.66 -3.91 -7.80
C SER A 60 7.41 -4.49 -6.40
N ILE A 61 6.34 -5.27 -6.23
CA ILE A 61 6.01 -5.96 -4.96
C ILE A 61 7.18 -6.84 -4.53
N ALA A 62 7.74 -7.63 -5.45
CA ALA A 62 8.87 -8.51 -5.17
C ALA A 62 10.14 -7.75 -4.76
N LEU A 63 10.47 -6.66 -5.46
CA LEU A 63 11.62 -5.81 -5.11
C LEU A 63 11.42 -5.16 -3.74
N ILE A 64 10.28 -4.51 -3.52
CA ILE A 64 10.01 -3.79 -2.27
C ILE A 64 9.97 -4.77 -1.10
N GLY A 65 9.21 -5.86 -1.20
CA GLY A 65 9.09 -6.87 -0.14
C GLY A 65 10.44 -7.47 0.28
N LYS A 66 11.35 -7.66 -0.69
CA LYS A 66 12.69 -8.20 -0.45
C LYS A 66 13.66 -7.18 0.15
N TYR A 67 13.60 -5.91 -0.24
CA TYR A 67 14.65 -4.92 0.05
C TYR A 67 14.28 -3.86 1.09
N ILE A 68 12.99 -3.63 1.38
CA ILE A 68 12.56 -2.55 2.29
C ILE A 68 13.16 -2.70 3.69
N ARG A 69 13.18 -3.91 4.25
CA ARG A 69 13.78 -4.19 5.57
C ARG A 69 15.26 -3.81 5.62
N LYS A 70 16.01 -4.07 4.55
CA LYS A 70 17.43 -3.74 4.43
C LYS A 70 17.65 -2.23 4.30
N ALA A 71 16.82 -1.55 3.50
CA ALA A 71 16.91 -0.11 3.30
C ALA A 71 16.55 0.68 4.58
N VAL A 72 15.61 0.17 5.38
CA VAL A 72 15.23 0.77 6.66
C VAL A 72 16.27 0.51 7.74
N SER A 73 16.83 -0.70 7.81
CA SER A 73 17.85 -1.03 8.82
C SER A 73 19.22 -0.39 8.54
N ASN A 74 19.59 -0.24 7.27
CA ASN A 74 20.83 0.40 6.84
C ASN A 74 20.58 1.31 5.63
N GLY A 75 20.40 2.61 5.90
CA GLY A 75 20.17 3.63 4.87
C GLY A 75 21.34 3.87 3.91
N ASP A 76 22.55 3.40 4.25
CA ASP A 76 23.74 3.46 3.40
C ASP A 76 23.89 2.24 2.48
N ASN A 77 23.02 1.22 2.62
CA ASN A 77 23.02 0.07 1.72
C ASN A 77 22.53 0.48 0.32
N LEU A 78 23.47 0.79 -0.57
CA LEU A 78 23.18 1.25 -1.92
C LEU A 78 22.43 0.23 -2.78
N GLU A 79 22.67 -1.06 -2.60
CA GLU A 79 21.89 -2.10 -3.30
C GLU A 79 20.42 -2.03 -2.88
N ALA A 80 20.15 -1.92 -1.58
CA ALA A 80 18.78 -1.81 -1.09
C ALA A 80 18.11 -0.50 -1.53
N ARG A 81 18.83 0.63 -1.53
CA ARG A 81 18.33 1.91 -2.05
C ARG A 81 18.00 1.84 -3.54
N ASP A 82 18.89 1.26 -4.34
CA ASP A 82 18.70 1.04 -5.78
C ASP A 82 17.43 0.20 -6.05
N LYS A 83 17.28 -0.93 -5.36
CA LYS A 83 16.11 -1.81 -5.55
C LYS A 83 14.81 -1.22 -5.03
N MET A 84 14.84 -0.47 -3.92
CA MET A 84 13.68 0.27 -3.44
C MET A 84 13.27 1.38 -4.41
N MET A 85 14.24 2.09 -4.98
CA MET A 85 13.99 3.14 -5.95
C MET A 85 13.43 2.58 -7.26
N ALA A 86 13.99 1.48 -7.76
CA ALA A 86 13.45 0.77 -8.92
C ALA A 86 12.02 0.28 -8.66
N GLY A 87 11.76 -0.33 -7.50
CA GLY A 87 10.41 -0.73 -7.09
C GLY A 87 9.44 0.44 -7.06
N SER A 88 9.81 1.56 -6.43
CA SER A 88 8.99 2.77 -6.38
C SER A 88 8.69 3.36 -7.77
N LEU A 89 9.66 3.37 -8.67
CA LEU A 89 9.45 3.81 -10.06
C LEU A 89 8.43 2.91 -10.78
N LEU A 90 8.60 1.59 -10.68
CA LEU A 90 7.70 0.62 -11.28
C LEU A 90 6.28 0.75 -10.72
N ALA A 91 6.15 0.95 -9.40
CA ALA A 91 4.90 1.22 -8.72
C ALA A 91 4.19 2.46 -9.30
N GLY A 92 4.92 3.57 -9.47
CA GLY A 92 4.39 4.81 -10.02
C GLY A 92 3.90 4.67 -11.46
N VAL A 93 4.55 3.85 -12.29
CA VAL A 93 4.07 3.55 -13.64
C VAL A 93 2.87 2.61 -13.62
N ALA A 94 2.87 1.60 -12.75
CA ALA A 94 1.77 0.66 -12.58
C ALA A 94 0.48 1.32 -12.09
N GLN A 95 0.60 2.40 -11.30
CA GLN A 95 -0.51 3.20 -10.78
C GLN A 95 -1.43 3.79 -11.87
N LYS A 96 -1.06 3.72 -13.16
CA LYS A 96 -1.99 3.99 -14.27
C LYS A 96 -3.25 3.11 -14.25
N ALA A 97 -3.19 1.92 -13.63
CA ALA A 97 -4.37 1.10 -13.35
C ALA A 97 -5.31 1.73 -12.30
N GLY A 98 -4.88 2.79 -11.62
CA GLY A 98 -5.59 3.47 -10.54
C GLY A 98 -5.25 2.88 -9.16
N CYS A 99 -5.63 3.64 -8.14
CA CYS A 99 -5.58 3.21 -6.74
C CYS A 99 -6.99 2.86 -6.26
N GLY A 100 -7.09 1.94 -5.31
CA GLY A 100 -8.34 1.40 -4.78
C GLY A 100 -8.67 1.95 -3.40
N ALA A 101 -9.16 1.06 -2.53
CA ALA A 101 -9.64 1.42 -1.21
C ALA A 101 -8.54 1.88 -0.24
N ILE A 102 -7.29 1.39 -0.33
CA ILE A 102 -6.18 1.81 0.54
C ILE A 102 -5.96 3.32 0.40
N HIS A 103 -5.70 3.82 -0.81
CA HIS A 103 -5.46 5.26 -0.98
C HIS A 103 -6.69 6.10 -0.71
N THR A 104 -7.88 5.62 -1.10
CA THR A 104 -9.14 6.35 -0.86
C THR A 104 -9.36 6.57 0.65
N ILE A 105 -9.20 5.53 1.46
CA ILE A 105 -9.36 5.62 2.92
C ILE A 105 -8.17 6.38 3.54
N ALA A 106 -6.94 6.19 3.04
CA ALA A 106 -5.75 6.89 3.52
C ALA A 106 -5.84 8.41 3.28
N HIS A 107 -6.44 8.86 2.18
CA HIS A 107 -6.71 10.28 1.94
C HIS A 107 -7.67 10.86 2.98
N ALA A 108 -8.75 10.14 3.29
CA ALA A 108 -9.70 10.55 4.32
C ALA A 108 -9.02 10.61 5.71
N LEU A 109 -8.22 9.59 6.07
CA LEU A 109 -7.42 9.58 7.30
C LEU A 109 -6.49 10.79 7.36
N SER A 110 -5.71 11.04 6.31
CA SER A 110 -4.74 12.13 6.24
C SER A 110 -5.39 13.52 6.13
N ALA A 111 -6.69 13.60 5.82
CA ALA A 111 -7.44 14.86 5.77
C ALA A 111 -8.00 15.25 7.15
N HIS A 112 -8.34 14.26 7.97
CA HIS A 112 -8.85 14.47 9.34
C HIS A 112 -7.74 14.48 10.39
N THR A 113 -6.52 14.14 10.00
CA THR A 113 -5.39 13.91 10.92
C THR A 113 -4.09 14.36 10.28
N ASN A 114 -3.02 14.48 11.07
CA ASN A 114 -1.66 14.80 10.58
C ASN A 114 -0.80 13.54 10.37
N ILE A 115 -1.42 12.37 10.21
CA ILE A 115 -0.68 11.13 9.93
C ILE A 115 0.07 11.25 8.59
N HIS A 116 1.30 10.74 8.55
CA HIS A 116 2.05 10.69 7.31
C HIS A 116 1.34 9.76 6.30
N HIS A 117 1.16 10.21 5.06
CA HIS A 117 0.37 9.50 4.05
C HIS A 117 0.78 8.03 3.87
N GLY A 118 2.08 7.76 3.67
CA GLY A 118 2.57 6.39 3.54
C GLY A 118 2.34 5.51 4.77
N ILE A 119 2.24 6.08 5.97
CA ILE A 119 1.88 5.34 7.19
C ILE A 119 0.37 5.05 7.21
N ALA A 120 -0.47 5.98 6.76
CA ALA A 120 -1.90 5.72 6.59
C ALA A 120 -2.16 4.61 5.56
N CYS A 121 -1.49 4.64 4.41
CA CYS A 121 -1.55 3.56 3.42
C CYS A 121 -1.08 2.23 4.02
N ALA A 122 0.05 2.25 4.73
CA ALA A 122 0.62 1.09 5.38
C ALA A 122 -0.36 0.41 6.36
N LEU A 123 -1.02 1.18 7.22
CA LEU A 123 -1.92 0.63 8.24
C LEU A 123 -3.19 -0.02 7.66
N LEU A 124 -3.57 0.38 6.44
CA LEU A 124 -4.71 -0.16 5.72
C LEU A 124 -4.35 -1.37 4.84
N LEU A 125 -3.06 -1.59 4.54
CA LEU A 125 -2.61 -2.67 3.64
C LEU A 125 -3.20 -4.03 4.04
N PRO A 126 -3.06 -4.53 5.29
CA PRO A 126 -3.51 -5.88 5.61
C PRO A 126 -5.04 -6.00 5.63
N THR A 127 -5.74 -5.00 6.17
CA THR A 127 -7.20 -5.05 6.36
C THR A 127 -7.97 -4.85 5.06
N VAL A 128 -7.53 -3.92 4.20
CA VAL A 128 -8.10 -3.78 2.85
C VAL A 128 -7.76 -5.00 2.00
N SER A 129 -6.53 -5.52 2.08
CA SER A 129 -6.16 -6.75 1.37
C SER A 129 -7.04 -7.94 1.78
N GLY A 130 -7.28 -8.11 3.09
CA GLY A 130 -8.18 -9.14 3.59
C GLY A 130 -9.62 -8.97 3.14
N PHE A 131 -10.10 -7.73 3.00
CA PHE A 131 -11.43 -7.45 2.46
C PHE A 131 -11.53 -7.76 0.95
N ASN A 132 -10.49 -7.44 0.20
CA ASN A 132 -10.42 -7.63 -1.25
C ASN A 132 -10.14 -9.09 -1.65
N LEU A 133 -9.47 -9.87 -0.79
CA LEU A 133 -8.98 -11.22 -1.06
C LEU A 133 -10.03 -12.14 -1.67
N SER A 134 -11.23 -12.15 -1.11
CA SER A 134 -12.33 -13.02 -1.56
C SER A 134 -12.78 -12.75 -3.00
N SER A 135 -12.52 -11.55 -3.54
CA SER A 135 -12.89 -11.18 -4.90
C SER A 135 -11.82 -11.49 -5.94
N CYS A 136 -10.56 -11.68 -5.53
CA CYS A 136 -9.46 -11.99 -6.43
C CYS A 136 -8.37 -12.85 -5.76
N PRO A 137 -8.70 -14.07 -5.29
CA PRO A 137 -7.78 -14.90 -4.51
C PRO A 137 -6.52 -15.27 -5.28
N ASP A 138 -6.60 -15.54 -6.60
CA ASP A 138 -5.42 -15.83 -7.43
C ASP A 138 -4.41 -14.67 -7.43
N ARG A 139 -4.91 -13.42 -7.51
CA ARG A 139 -4.05 -12.23 -7.48
C ARG A 139 -3.36 -12.06 -6.13
N TYR A 140 -4.04 -12.39 -5.03
CA TYR A 140 -3.42 -12.35 -3.69
C TYR A 140 -2.46 -13.50 -3.45
N SER A 141 -2.68 -14.67 -4.05
CA SER A 141 -1.70 -15.76 -4.08
C SER A 141 -0.39 -15.29 -4.76
N ASP A 142 -0.49 -14.67 -5.94
CA ASP A 142 0.69 -14.09 -6.61
C ASP A 142 1.43 -13.08 -5.72
N ILE A 143 0.68 -12.20 -5.02
CA ILE A 143 1.24 -11.21 -4.09
C ILE A 143 1.98 -11.90 -2.94
N ALA A 144 1.42 -12.97 -2.36
CA ALA A 144 2.08 -13.71 -1.28
C ALA A 144 3.45 -14.24 -1.74
N HIS A 145 3.50 -14.83 -2.94
CA HIS A 145 4.74 -15.36 -3.51
C HIS A 145 5.74 -14.25 -3.86
N ALA A 146 5.27 -13.13 -4.41
CA ALA A 146 6.12 -11.97 -4.63
C ALA A 146 6.70 -11.43 -3.30
N LEU A 147 5.96 -11.49 -2.21
CA LEU A 147 6.42 -11.16 -0.85
C LEU A 147 7.30 -12.25 -0.22
N GLY A 148 7.60 -13.34 -0.93
CA GLY A 148 8.50 -14.41 -0.50
C GLY A 148 7.84 -15.52 0.34
N LYS A 149 6.51 -15.62 0.35
CA LYS A 149 5.80 -16.71 1.02
C LYS A 149 5.80 -17.99 0.17
N PRO A 150 5.92 -19.17 0.80
CA PRO A 150 6.01 -20.45 0.09
C PRO A 150 4.67 -20.86 -0.54
N ILE A 151 4.72 -21.55 -1.67
CA ILE A 151 3.54 -22.13 -2.32
C ILE A 151 3.02 -23.30 -1.49
N THR A 152 1.76 -23.25 -1.08
CA THR A 152 1.09 -24.32 -0.32
C THR A 152 0.36 -25.31 -1.21
N GLY A 153 0.08 -24.93 -2.46
CA GLY A 153 -0.76 -25.69 -3.39
C GLY A 153 -2.26 -25.42 -3.24
N SER A 154 -2.64 -24.46 -2.39
CA SER A 154 -4.00 -23.96 -2.22
C SER A 154 -4.01 -22.45 -2.43
N THR A 155 -4.67 -22.00 -3.50
CA THR A 155 -4.84 -20.56 -3.79
C THR A 155 -5.40 -19.80 -2.59
N GLU A 156 -6.37 -20.38 -1.88
CA GLU A 156 -6.98 -19.75 -0.71
C GLU A 156 -5.95 -19.56 0.41
N GLN A 157 -5.18 -20.60 0.75
CA GLN A 157 -4.15 -20.50 1.79
C GLN A 157 -3.04 -19.53 1.38
N ASP A 158 -2.59 -19.58 0.13
CA ASP A 158 -1.57 -18.68 -0.41
C ASP A 158 -2.07 -17.22 -0.39
N ALA A 159 -3.33 -16.97 -0.75
CA ALA A 159 -3.92 -15.64 -0.67
C ALA A 159 -3.95 -15.11 0.78
N PHE A 160 -4.30 -15.95 1.77
CA PHE A 160 -4.25 -15.56 3.18
C PHE A 160 -2.82 -15.26 3.66
N GLN A 161 -1.81 -15.94 3.11
CA GLN A 161 -0.41 -15.63 3.42
C GLN A 161 -0.01 -14.21 2.99
N ALA A 162 -0.62 -13.62 1.96
CA ALA A 162 -0.36 -12.23 1.59
C ALA A 162 -0.74 -11.26 2.72
N VAL A 163 -1.93 -11.42 3.31
CA VAL A 163 -2.41 -10.58 4.42
C VAL A 163 -1.47 -10.70 5.62
N SER A 164 -1.08 -11.93 5.97
CA SER A 164 -0.13 -12.20 7.04
C SER A 164 1.25 -11.60 6.75
N ALA A 165 1.77 -11.73 5.53
CA ALA A 165 3.05 -11.16 5.11
C ALA A 165 3.07 -9.63 5.23
N LEU A 166 1.97 -8.97 4.87
CA LEU A 166 1.83 -7.53 5.00
C LEU A 166 1.83 -7.13 6.48
N LYS A 167 1.08 -7.83 7.33
CA LYS A 167 1.07 -7.56 8.78
C LYS A 167 2.46 -7.75 9.40
N GLU A 168 3.14 -8.85 9.09
CA GLU A 168 4.52 -9.11 9.53
C GLU A 168 5.47 -8.00 9.08
N LEU A 169 5.34 -7.53 7.83
CA LEU A 169 6.14 -6.44 7.31
C LEU A 169 5.94 -5.14 8.10
N LEU A 170 4.71 -4.79 8.49
CA LEU A 170 4.46 -3.61 9.32
C LEU A 170 5.11 -3.72 10.70
N ILE A 171 5.07 -4.91 11.31
CA ILE A 171 5.70 -5.19 12.61
C ILE A 171 7.22 -5.06 12.50
N ASP A 172 7.84 -5.69 11.50
CA ASP A 172 9.28 -5.65 11.27
C ASP A 172 9.80 -4.22 11.04
N LEU A 173 9.00 -3.40 10.36
CA LEU A 173 9.32 -2.00 10.10
C LEU A 173 8.93 -1.05 11.25
N LYS A 174 8.41 -1.59 12.36
CA LYS A 174 8.01 -0.84 13.55
C LYS A 174 7.00 0.27 13.25
N VAL A 175 6.06 0.00 12.35
CA VAL A 175 4.97 0.93 12.03
C VAL A 175 4.06 1.06 13.28
N PRO A 176 3.73 2.28 13.74
CA PRO A 176 2.86 2.45 14.89
C PRO A 176 1.43 2.00 14.55
N SER A 177 0.71 1.43 15.52
CA SER A 177 -0.73 1.16 15.38
C SER A 177 -1.53 2.42 15.13
N LEU A 178 -2.68 2.30 14.47
CA LEU A 178 -3.53 3.45 14.15
C LEU A 178 -4.04 4.15 15.42
N SER A 179 -4.35 3.39 16.48
CA SER A 179 -4.67 3.92 17.82
C SER A 179 -3.58 4.83 18.42
N LYS A 180 -2.32 4.65 18.02
CA LYS A 180 -1.16 5.46 18.46
C LYS A 180 -0.85 6.64 17.54
N THR A 181 -1.68 6.90 16.52
CA THR A 181 -1.46 7.99 15.55
C THR A 181 -2.24 9.28 15.88
N GLY A 182 -2.90 9.32 17.04
CA GLY A 182 -3.72 10.46 17.47
C GLY A 182 -5.14 10.43 16.91
N ILE A 183 -5.57 9.30 16.35
CA ILE A 183 -6.95 9.08 15.91
C ILE A 183 -7.73 8.51 17.08
N GLU A 184 -8.87 9.12 17.40
CA GLU A 184 -9.82 8.55 18.32
C GLU A 184 -10.78 7.62 17.57
N GLU A 185 -11.17 6.51 18.21
CA GLU A 185 -12.15 5.57 17.67
C GLU A 185 -13.48 6.27 17.29
N SER A 186 -13.85 7.31 18.03
CA SER A 186 -15.02 8.18 17.78
C SER A 186 -15.00 8.87 16.41
N MET A 187 -13.82 9.06 15.80
CA MET A 187 -13.65 9.70 14.49
C MET A 187 -13.90 8.76 13.32
N ILE A 188 -13.87 7.44 13.55
CA ILE A 188 -13.96 6.41 12.51
C ILE A 188 -15.22 6.56 11.63
N PRO A 189 -16.44 6.80 12.18
CA PRO A 189 -17.62 7.00 11.35
C PRO A 189 -17.51 8.19 10.40
N THR A 190 -16.93 9.31 10.85
CA THR A 190 -16.71 10.52 10.05
C THR A 190 -15.70 10.28 8.94
N ILE A 191 -14.59 9.58 9.25
CA ILE A 191 -13.57 9.22 8.26
C ILE A 191 -14.14 8.26 7.23
N ALA A 192 -14.94 7.27 7.65
CA ALA A 192 -15.60 6.32 6.75
C ALA A 192 -16.59 7.02 5.81
N GLU A 193 -17.36 7.98 6.31
CA GLU A 193 -18.27 8.81 5.51
C GLU A 193 -17.48 9.64 4.49
N SER A 194 -16.39 10.28 4.90
CA SER A 194 -15.54 11.05 3.99
C SER A 194 -14.94 10.18 2.88
N ALA A 195 -14.44 8.98 3.21
CA ALA A 195 -13.90 8.04 2.23
C ALA A 195 -14.99 7.49 1.28
N ALA A 196 -16.20 7.22 1.78
CA ALA A 196 -17.33 6.76 0.96
C ALA A 196 -17.78 7.82 -0.07
N ASN A 197 -17.58 9.10 0.23
CA ASN A 197 -17.89 10.20 -0.66
C ASN A 197 -16.81 10.42 -1.74
N ASP A 198 -15.56 9.99 -1.53
CA ASP A 198 -14.52 9.93 -2.57
C ASP A 198 -14.67 8.68 -3.45
N ARG A 199 -15.63 8.75 -4.38
CA ARG A 199 -15.96 7.63 -5.26
C ARG A 199 -14.95 7.39 -6.38
N ALA A 200 -13.99 8.29 -6.62
CA ALA A 200 -13.15 8.22 -7.81
C ALA A 200 -12.13 7.07 -7.72
N GLY A 201 -11.43 6.97 -6.59
CA GLY A 201 -10.48 5.89 -6.30
C GLY A 201 -11.18 4.54 -6.11
N MET A 202 -12.29 4.52 -5.36
CA MET A 202 -13.03 3.28 -5.06
C MET A 202 -13.50 2.52 -6.31
N ARG A 203 -13.72 3.19 -7.45
CA ARG A 203 -14.08 2.56 -8.73
C ARG A 203 -13.02 1.64 -9.31
N ALA A 204 -11.76 1.74 -8.88
CA ALA A 204 -10.69 0.87 -9.34
C ALA A 204 -10.50 -0.37 -8.44
N ASN A 205 -11.13 -0.41 -7.26
CA ASN A 205 -11.00 -1.51 -6.29
C ASN A 205 -11.71 -2.78 -6.80
N PRO A 206 -11.13 -3.99 -6.60
CA PRO A 206 -11.71 -5.25 -7.10
C PRO A 206 -13.08 -5.59 -6.53
N CYS A 207 -13.39 -5.09 -5.33
CA CYS A 207 -14.70 -5.27 -4.71
C CYS A 207 -15.31 -3.93 -4.33
N LYS A 208 -16.64 -3.86 -4.32
CA LYS A 208 -17.36 -2.66 -3.90
C LYS A 208 -17.38 -2.60 -2.38
N ILE A 209 -16.85 -1.51 -1.81
CA ILE A 209 -16.84 -1.27 -0.37
C ILE A 209 -17.76 -0.09 -0.06
N GLU A 210 -18.88 -0.39 0.60
CA GLU A 210 -19.81 0.63 1.10
C GLU A 210 -19.29 1.23 2.42
N ARG A 211 -19.86 2.35 2.88
CA ARG A 211 -19.50 3.04 4.13
C ARG A 211 -19.31 2.09 5.32
N VAL A 212 -20.25 1.16 5.52
CA VAL A 212 -20.19 0.17 6.62
C VAL A 212 -18.98 -0.76 6.49
N GLY A 213 -18.57 -1.11 5.27
CA GLY A 213 -17.36 -1.88 5.01
C GLY A 213 -16.10 -1.09 5.34
N ILE A 214 -16.07 0.20 4.96
CA ILE A 214 -14.95 1.11 5.31
C ILE A 214 -14.82 1.25 6.82
N GLU A 215 -15.93 1.41 7.54
CA GLU A 215 -15.95 1.51 9.00
C GLU A 215 -15.36 0.25 9.65
N LYS A 216 -15.74 -0.94 9.17
CA LYS A 216 -15.15 -2.21 9.63
C LYS A 216 -13.66 -2.31 9.33
N ILE A 217 -13.21 -1.87 8.16
CA ILE A 217 -11.79 -1.85 7.79
C ILE A 217 -11.02 -0.94 8.75
N LEU A 218 -11.52 0.26 9.04
CA LEU A 218 -10.90 1.21 9.96
C LEU A 218 -10.85 0.65 11.39
N MET A 219 -11.94 0.07 11.89
CA MET A 219 -11.98 -0.59 13.20
C MET A 219 -10.98 -1.73 13.30
N ASN A 220 -10.92 -2.62 12.30
CA ASN A 220 -9.97 -3.71 12.26
C ASN A 220 -8.51 -3.22 12.17
N SER A 221 -8.29 -2.05 11.58
CA SER A 221 -6.96 -1.43 11.48
C SER A 221 -6.58 -0.69 12.77
N TYR A 222 -7.55 -0.28 13.58
CA TYR A 222 -7.36 0.58 14.76
C TYR A 222 -6.36 -0.02 15.75
N SER A 223 -6.53 -1.30 16.08
CA SER A 223 -5.70 -2.03 17.05
C SER A 223 -4.87 -3.16 16.43
N LEU A 224 -4.74 -3.20 15.09
CA LEU A 224 -4.09 -4.30 14.36
C LEU A 224 -2.67 -4.63 14.86
N LEU A 225 -1.94 -3.60 15.33
CA LEU A 225 -0.53 -3.65 15.74
C LEU A 225 -0.35 -3.32 17.24
N ASP A 226 -1.40 -3.41 18.06
CA ASP A 226 -1.31 -3.12 19.50
C ASP A 226 -0.74 -4.27 20.35
N SER A 227 -0.51 -5.45 19.73
CA SER A 227 0.08 -6.65 20.34
C SER A 227 1.60 -6.65 20.36
#